data_AF-A0A2G9YBJ1-F1
#
_entry.id   AF-A0A2G9YBJ1-F1
#
_cell.length_a   1.000
_cell.length_b   1.000
_cell.length_c   1.000
_cell.angle_alpha   90.00
_cell.angle_beta   90.00
_cell.angle_gamma   90.00
#
_symmetry.space_group_name_H-M   'P 1'
#
loop_
_entity.id
_entity.type
_entity.pdbx_description
1 polymer ?
#
loop_
_entity_poly.entity_id
_entity_poly.type
_entity_poly.pdbx_seq_one_letter_code
_entity_poly.pdbx_strand_id
1 'polypeptide(L)'
;VKWVKENNPKEVIVGTETGMINRLKRENPNMHYIPGSERAVCPNMKKITLEKVLWSLQELQPKIEILEKSVQNSRLALERMLQY
;
A
#
# COMPACT_ATOMS: atom_id res chain seq x y z
N VAL A 1 -6.53 0.53 -9.38
CA VAL A 1 -6.40 1.94 -9.82
C VAL A 1 -6.50 2.06 -11.34
N LYS A 2 -5.56 1.51 -12.11
CA LYS A 2 -5.53 1.57 -13.59
C LYS A 2 -6.88 1.30 -14.24
N TRP A 3 -7.53 0.19 -13.86
CA TRP A 3 -8.85 -0.18 -14.38
C TRP A 3 -9.91 0.92 -14.22
N VAL A 4 -9.96 1.61 -13.06
CA VAL A 4 -10.93 2.70 -12.81
C VAL A 4 -10.64 3.90 -13.73
N LYS A 5 -9.37 4.23 -13.94
CA LYS A 5 -8.95 5.30 -14.84
C LYS A 5 -9.32 5.02 -16.30
N GLU A 6 -9.22 3.76 -16.72
CA GLU A 6 -9.46 3.35 -18.11
C GLU A 6 -10.95 3.17 -18.43
N ASN A 7 -11.74 2.70 -17.46
CA ASN A 7 -13.15 2.34 -17.69
C ASN A 7 -14.14 3.40 -17.19
N ASN A 8 -13.66 4.37 -16.41
CA ASN A 8 -14.42 5.50 -15.87
C ASN A 8 -15.84 5.13 -15.38
N PRO A 9 -15.98 4.07 -14.55
CA PRO A 9 -17.27 3.59 -14.07
C PRO A 9 -17.95 4.65 -13.20
N LYS A 10 -19.28 4.62 -13.07
CA LYS A 10 -19.97 5.53 -12.15
C LYS A 10 -19.73 5.18 -10.68
N GLU A 11 -19.71 3.88 -10.37
CA GLU A 11 -19.54 3.35 -9.01
C GLU A 11 -18.61 2.14 -9.00
N VAL A 12 -17.87 1.97 -7.90
CA VAL A 12 -16.92 0.86 -7.70
C VAL A 12 -16.99 0.34 -6.28
N ILE A 13 -17.26 -0.96 -6.12
CA ILE A 13 -17.09 -1.66 -4.84
C ILE A 13 -15.63 -2.09 -4.72
N VAL A 14 -14.97 -1.69 -3.64
CA VAL A 14 -13.56 -1.95 -3.37
C VAL A 14 -13.41 -3.03 -2.31
N GLY A 15 -13.12 -4.24 -2.74
CA GLY A 15 -12.92 -5.42 -1.88
C GLY A 15 -11.49 -5.59 -1.36
N THR A 16 -10.89 -4.53 -0.82
CA THR A 16 -9.55 -4.57 -0.19
C THR A 16 -9.55 -3.68 1.06
N GLU A 17 -8.39 -3.39 1.63
CA GLU A 17 -8.27 -2.46 2.76
C GLU A 17 -8.84 -1.06 2.42
N THR A 18 -9.54 -0.46 3.39
CA THR A 18 -10.19 0.85 3.25
C THR A 18 -9.20 1.97 2.90
N GLY A 19 -7.92 1.82 3.26
CA GLY A 19 -6.86 2.75 2.92
C GLY A 19 -6.67 2.94 1.41
N MET A 20 -6.99 1.93 0.60
CA MET A 20 -6.88 2.01 -0.86
C MET A 20 -7.88 3.00 -1.48
N ILE A 21 -9.03 3.19 -0.84
CA ILE A 21 -10.07 4.14 -1.30
C ILE A 21 -9.51 5.57 -1.33
N ASN A 22 -8.68 5.94 -0.36
CA ASN A 22 -8.06 7.27 -0.32
C ASN A 22 -7.18 7.52 -1.56
N ARG A 23 -6.41 6.51 -1.98
CA ARG A 23 -5.59 6.58 -3.19
C ARG A 23 -6.46 6.66 -4.44
N LEU A 24 -7.52 5.84 -4.52
CA LEU A 24 -8.45 5.82 -5.64
C LEU A 24 -9.15 7.18 -5.82
N LYS A 25 -9.66 7.77 -4.73
CA LYS A 25 -10.26 9.12 -4.73
C LYS A 25 -9.27 10.21 -5.15
N ARG A 26 -8.02 10.15 -4.68
CA ARG A 26 -6.99 11.13 -5.08
C ARG A 26 -6.69 11.06 -6.57
N GLU A 27 -6.65 9.85 -7.14
CA GLU A 27 -6.29 9.66 -8.55
C GLU A 27 -7.50 9.79 -9.50
N ASN A 28 -8.73 9.54 -9.03
CA ASN A 28 -9.96 9.66 -9.82
C ASN A 28 -11.10 10.18 -8.91
N PRO A 29 -11.16 11.50 -8.64
CA PRO A 29 -12.04 12.06 -7.59
C PRO A 29 -13.53 12.05 -7.93
N ASN A 30 -13.89 11.95 -9.21
CA ASN A 30 -15.28 12.06 -9.68
C ASN A 30 -16.06 10.75 -9.57
N MET A 31 -15.45 9.69 -9.05
CA MET A 31 -16.02 8.34 -8.94
C MET A 31 -16.57 8.06 -7.54
N HIS A 32 -17.68 7.32 -7.45
CA HIS A 32 -18.23 6.86 -6.19
C HIS A 32 -17.60 5.51 -5.78
N TYR A 33 -16.93 5.50 -4.63
CA TYR A 33 -16.25 4.31 -4.10
C TYR A 33 -16.93 3.78 -2.86
N ILE A 34 -17.32 2.51 -2.89
CA ILE A 34 -18.01 1.81 -1.82
C ILE A 34 -17.03 0.78 -1.22
N PRO A 35 -16.69 0.84 0.08
CA PRO A 35 -15.90 -0.20 0.70
C PRO A 35 -16.68 -1.52 0.72
N GLY A 36 -16.03 -2.64 0.38
CA GLY A 36 -16.64 -3.96 0.55
C GLY A 36 -16.91 -4.30 2.02
N SER A 37 -16.15 -3.67 2.94
CA SER A 37 -16.42 -3.67 4.38
C SER A 37 -15.74 -2.49 5.04
N GLU A 38 -16.46 -1.76 5.90
CA GLU A 38 -15.86 -0.69 6.71
C GLU A 38 -14.84 -1.21 7.73
N ARG A 39 -14.93 -2.50 8.08
CA ARG A 39 -14.02 -3.17 9.03
C ARG A 39 -12.72 -3.63 8.38
N ALA A 40 -12.55 -3.50 7.06
CA ALA A 40 -11.34 -3.88 6.33
C ALA A 40 -10.20 -2.87 6.58
N VAL A 41 -9.80 -2.71 7.84
CA VAL A 41 -8.68 -1.87 8.27
C VAL A 41 -7.56 -2.79 8.74
N CYS A 42 -6.35 -2.64 8.20
CA CYS A 42 -5.17 -3.36 8.67
C CYS A 42 -4.53 -2.63 9.86
N PRO A 43 -4.60 -3.17 11.10
CA PRO A 43 -4.08 -2.47 12.27
C PRO A 43 -2.56 -2.26 12.20
N ASN A 44 -1.83 -3.20 11.60
CA ASN A 44 -0.38 -3.09 11.44
C ASN A 44 0.02 -1.96 10.48
N MET A 45 -0.71 -1.76 9.38
CA MET A 45 -0.46 -0.61 8.50
C MET A 45 -0.73 0.73 9.19
N LYS A 46 -1.69 0.78 10.12
CA LYS A 46 -2.04 1.99 10.88
C LYS A 46 -1.08 2.32 12.03
N LYS A 47 -0.07 1.49 12.27
CA LYS A 47 1.01 1.81 13.22
C LYS A 47 1.91 2.96 12.74
N ILE A 48 1.92 3.23 11.43
CA ILE A 48 2.67 4.32 10.79
C ILE A 48 1.84 5.61 10.91
N THR A 49 2.36 6.58 11.67
CA THR A 49 1.74 7.90 11.90
C THR A 49 2.66 9.01 11.40
N LEU A 50 2.11 10.22 11.16
CA LEU A 50 2.91 11.36 10.71
C LEU A 50 4.04 11.72 11.68
N GLU A 51 3.75 11.67 12.99
CA GLU A 51 4.73 11.88 14.06
C GLU A 51 5.89 10.88 13.99
N LYS A 52 5.59 9.58 13.82
CA LYS A 52 6.64 8.55 13.69
C LYS A 52 7.44 8.69 12.39
N VAL A 53 6.83 9.17 11.31
CA VAL A 53 7.55 9.47 10.06
C VAL A 53 8.51 10.64 10.27
N LEU A 54 8.08 11.69 10.97
CA LEU A 54 8.94 12.81 11.35
C LEU A 54 10.16 12.34 12.15
N TRP A 55 9.94 11.57 13.23
CA TRP A 55 11.02 11.03 14.04
C TRP A 55 11.95 10.12 13.24
N SER A 56 11.38 9.27 12.38
CA SER A 56 12.16 8.37 11.52
C SER A 56 13.14 9.13 10.61
N LEU A 57 12.71 10.28 10.07
CA LEU A 57 13.55 11.14 9.25
C LEU A 57 14.59 11.92 10.05
N GLN A 58 14.24 12.36 11.28
CA GLN A 58 15.16 13.08 12.16
C GLN A 58 16.26 12.18 12.71
N GLU A 59 15.91 10.96 13.09
CA GLU A 59 16.79 10.01 13.78
C GLU A 59 17.46 9.02 12.81
N LEU A 60 17.02 8.97 11.55
CA LEU A 60 17.40 7.96 10.55
C LEU A 60 17.18 6.52 11.06
N GLN A 61 16.10 6.31 11.79
CA GLN A 61 15.72 5.04 12.41
C GLN A 61 14.26 4.68 12.12
N PRO A 62 13.86 3.40 12.21
CA PRO A 62 14.71 2.24 12.46
C PRO A 62 15.54 1.87 11.22
N LYS A 63 16.81 1.50 11.43
CA LYS A 63 17.61 0.84 10.40
C LYS A 63 17.16 -0.61 10.29
N ILE A 64 16.77 -1.03 9.09
CA ILE A 64 16.40 -2.43 8.84
C ILE A 64 17.67 -3.20 8.43
N GLU A 65 18.08 -4.15 9.27
CA GLU A 65 19.21 -5.04 9.00
C GLU A 65 18.70 -6.47 8.82
N ILE A 66 19.22 -7.15 7.80
CA ILE A 66 18.83 -8.52 7.43
C ILE A 66 20.11 -9.36 7.39
N LEU A 67 20.05 -10.59 7.91
CA LEU A 67 21.18 -11.51 7.86
C LEU A 67 21.53 -11.87 6.40
N GLU A 68 22.81 -11.85 6.07
CA GLU A 68 23.32 -12.12 4.70
C GLU A 68 22.75 -13.42 4.11
N LYS A 69 22.67 -14.47 4.93
CA LYS A 69 22.08 -15.77 4.52
C LYS A 69 20.63 -15.68 4.05
N SER A 70 19.85 -14.74 4.58
CA SER A 70 18.45 -14.52 4.20
C SER A 70 18.33 -13.66 2.95
N VAL A 71 19.31 -12.79 2.68
CA VAL A 71 19.30 -11.86 1.54
C VAL A 71 19.41 -12.61 0.23
N GLN A 72 20.33 -13.56 0.09
CA GLN A 72 20.61 -14.24 -1.19
C GLN A 72 19.36 -14.91 -1.79
N ASN A 73 18.69 -15.77 -1.01
CA ASN A 73 17.52 -16.50 -1.49
C ASN A 73 16.31 -15.58 -1.70
N SER A 74 16.09 -14.60 -0.80
CA SER A 74 14.99 -13.65 -0.93
C SER A 74 15.15 -12.75 -2.15
N ARG A 75 16.39 -12.31 -2.42
CA ARG A 75 16.73 -11.51 -3.60
C ARG A 75 16.50 -12.29 -4.89
N LEU A 76 16.98 -13.53 -4.97
CA LEU A 76 16.81 -14.36 -6.16
C LEU A 76 15.32 -14.58 -6.50
N ALA A 77 14.47 -14.80 -5.50
CA ALA A 77 13.03 -14.94 -5.70
C ALA A 77 12.39 -13.65 -6.27
N LEU A 78 12.79 -12.48 -5.76
CA LEU A 78 12.31 -11.19 -6.25
C LEU A 78 12.83 -10.88 -7.66
N GLU A 79 14.11 -11.14 -7.94
CA GLU A 79 14.71 -10.92 -9.26
C GLU A 79 14.01 -11.76 -10.33
N ARG A 80 13.71 -13.03 -10.03
CA ARG A 80 12.93 -13.89 -10.95
C ARG A 80 11.53 -13.34 -11.18
N MET A 81 10.83 -12.90 -10.13
CA MET A 81 9.49 -12.31 -10.27
C MET A 81 9.49 -11.09 -11.20
N LEU A 82 10.55 -10.27 -11.18
CA LEU A 82 10.67 -9.06 -12.00
C LEU A 82 11.10 -9.32 -13.45
N GLN A 83 11.61 -10.52 -13.76
CA GLN A 83 11.98 -10.92 -15.12
C GLN A 83 10.77 -11.34 -15.98
N TYR A 84 9.60 -11.50 -15.37
CA TYR A 84 8.34 -11.85 -16.01
C TYR A 84 7.34 -10.69 -15.90
#